data_AF-A0A3C0ZXW9-F1
#
_entry.id   AF-A0A3C0ZXW9-F1
#
_cell.length_a   1.000
_cell.length_b   1.000
_cell.length_c   1.000
_cell.angle_alpha   90.00
_cell.angle_beta   90.00
_cell.angle_gamma   90.00
#
_symmetry.space_group_name_H-M   'P 1'
#
loop_
_entity.id
_entity.type
_entity.pdbx_description
1 polymer ?
#
loop_
_entity_poly.entity_id
_entity_poly.type
_entity_poly.pdbx_seq_one_letter_code
_entity_poly.pdbx_strand_id
1 'polypeptide(L)'
;MKKTKVHNDRSIFDEQIRLLKEDPEIQKMASFTMHNGNTTLQHVENVADVSFRIAEKLGIDIDEKALARGAMLHDYYLYTFKETKMSPYRHGISHPETALKNASKRHRLTEKETNIIRSHMWPMTFLHPPMSREAVLVCLADKYCAVNEMLLKKHDLSEK
;
A
#
# COMPACT_ATOMS: atom_id res chain seq x y z
N MET A 1 18.12 28.94 -12.52
CA MET A 1 17.25 28.55 -11.38
C MET A 1 17.93 27.42 -10.61
N LYS A 2 18.27 27.65 -9.34
CA LYS A 2 18.76 26.56 -8.46
C LYS A 2 17.55 25.66 -8.16
N LYS A 3 17.58 24.39 -8.58
CA LYS A 3 16.55 23.43 -8.16
C LYS A 3 16.72 23.25 -6.65
N THR A 4 15.75 23.72 -5.87
CA THR A 4 15.67 23.39 -4.44
C THR A 4 15.64 21.87 -4.33
N LYS A 5 16.64 21.28 -3.68
CA LYS A 5 16.69 19.83 -3.48
C LYS A 5 15.55 19.49 -2.53
N VAL A 6 14.54 18.79 -3.02
CA VAL A 6 13.49 18.22 -2.17
C VAL A 6 14.17 17.29 -1.16
N HIS A 7 13.84 17.45 0.12
CA HIS A 7 14.34 16.60 1.19
C HIS A 7 13.15 15.99 1.91
N ASN A 8 12.89 14.72 1.60
CA ASN A 8 11.89 13.93 2.30
C ASN A 8 12.53 13.33 3.56
N ASP A 9 11.83 13.38 4.68
CA ASP A 9 12.32 12.90 5.97
C ASP A 9 11.96 11.42 6.18
N ARG A 10 12.94 10.55 5.91
CA ARG A 10 12.83 9.10 6.11
C ARG A 10 12.49 8.74 7.56
N SER A 11 12.92 9.52 8.54
CA SER A 11 12.66 9.23 9.96
C SER A 11 11.19 9.39 10.32
N ILE A 12 10.52 10.41 9.76
CA ILE A 12 9.07 10.60 9.94
C ILE A 12 8.30 9.44 9.31
N PHE A 13 8.71 9.04 8.10
CA PHE A 13 8.12 7.90 7.39
C PHE A 13 8.24 6.61 8.21
N ASP A 14 9.47 6.24 8.61
CA ASP A 14 9.74 5.01 9.35
C ASP A 14 9.04 4.95 10.70
N GLU A 15 8.95 6.09 11.40
CA GLU A 15 8.23 6.18 12.67
C GLU A 15 6.74 5.90 12.49
N GLN A 16 6.10 6.38 11.42
CA GLN A 16 4.71 6.05 11.15
C GLN A 16 4.51 4.56 10.85
N ILE A 17 5.41 3.95 10.07
CA ILE A 17 5.37 2.50 9.80
C ILE A 17 5.50 1.72 11.11
N ARG A 18 6.45 2.10 11.98
CA ARG A 18 6.67 1.46 13.28
C ARG A 18 5.42 1.53 14.16
N LEU A 19 4.82 2.71 14.31
CA LEU A 19 3.60 2.90 15.11
C LEU A 19 2.41 2.10 14.57
N LEU A 20 2.25 2.01 13.25
CA LEU A 20 1.19 1.18 12.65
C LEU A 20 1.43 -0.31 12.91
N LYS A 21 2.67 -0.78 12.88
CA LYS A 21 3.01 -2.19 13.13
C LYS A 21 2.80 -2.62 14.58
N GLU A 22 2.82 -1.70 15.54
CA GLU A 22 2.46 -1.99 16.92
C GLU A 22 0.97 -2.32 17.09
N ASP A 23 0.13 -1.98 16.11
CA ASP A 23 -1.29 -2.30 16.11
C ASP A 23 -1.53 -3.79 15.78
N PRO A 24 -2.12 -4.57 16.71
CA PRO A 24 -2.40 -5.99 16.47
C PRO A 24 -3.32 -6.26 15.28
N GLU A 25 -4.21 -5.33 14.91
CA GLU A 25 -5.08 -5.52 13.75
C GLU A 25 -4.33 -5.33 12.43
N ILE A 26 -3.32 -4.45 12.39
CA ILE A 26 -2.42 -4.33 11.24
C ILE A 26 -1.64 -5.64 11.09
N GLN A 27 -1.18 -6.22 12.20
CA GLN A 27 -0.49 -7.51 12.19
C GLN A 27 -1.35 -8.68 11.67
N LYS A 28 -2.69 -8.60 11.75
CA LYS A 28 -3.57 -9.62 11.14
C LYS A 28 -3.39 -9.74 9.63
N MET A 29 -2.91 -8.69 8.95
CA MET A 29 -2.57 -8.76 7.52
C MET A 29 -1.51 -9.82 7.20
N ALA A 30 -0.71 -10.25 8.18
CA ALA A 30 0.25 -11.34 8.01
C ALA A 30 -0.43 -12.71 7.80
N SER A 31 -1.70 -12.86 8.18
CA SER A 31 -2.44 -14.12 8.06
C SER A 31 -3.12 -14.28 6.70
N PHE A 32 -3.18 -13.23 5.86
CA PHE A 32 -3.84 -13.27 4.57
C PHE A 32 -2.80 -13.40 3.46
N THR A 33 -2.82 -14.50 2.71
CA THR A 33 -1.84 -14.75 1.65
C THR A 33 -2.29 -14.16 0.32
N MET A 34 -1.40 -13.40 -0.30
CA MET A 34 -1.43 -12.88 -1.66
C MET A 34 -0.37 -13.60 -2.53
N HIS A 35 -0.28 -13.19 -3.80
CA HIS A 35 0.67 -13.62 -4.84
C HIS A 35 1.84 -14.50 -4.36
N ASN A 36 1.90 -15.75 -4.83
CA ASN A 36 3.00 -16.69 -4.56
C ASN A 36 3.38 -16.87 -3.07
N GLY A 37 2.42 -16.70 -2.15
CA GLY A 37 2.63 -16.94 -0.73
C GLY A 37 3.25 -15.76 0.02
N ASN A 38 3.24 -14.55 -0.56
CA ASN A 38 3.45 -13.32 0.21
C ASN A 38 2.21 -13.02 1.04
N THR A 39 2.37 -12.36 2.17
CA THR A 39 1.21 -11.94 2.99
C THR A 39 0.77 -10.53 2.59
N THR A 40 -0.47 -10.14 2.88
CA THR A 40 -0.93 -8.76 2.68
C THR A 40 -0.05 -7.78 3.46
N LEU A 41 0.42 -8.16 4.65
CA LEU A 41 1.35 -7.32 5.43
C LEU A 41 2.67 -7.09 4.68
N GLN A 42 3.28 -8.15 4.13
CA GLN A 42 4.51 -8.03 3.35
C GLN A 42 4.31 -7.15 2.11
N HIS A 43 3.18 -7.31 1.44
CA HIS A 43 2.83 -6.52 0.26
C HIS A 43 2.75 -5.02 0.59
N VAL A 44 1.95 -4.64 1.59
CA VAL A 44 1.78 -3.22 1.93
C VAL A 44 3.08 -2.57 2.45
N GLU A 45 3.92 -3.32 3.17
CA GLU A 45 5.25 -2.88 3.60
C GLU A 45 6.17 -2.61 2.41
N ASN A 46 6.19 -3.52 1.42
CA ASN A 46 6.95 -3.34 0.19
C ASN A 46 6.47 -2.13 -0.60
N VAL A 47 5.15 -1.96 -0.75
CA VAL A 47 4.55 -0.82 -1.45
C VAL A 47 4.92 0.49 -0.75
N ALA A 48 4.89 0.53 0.57
CA ALA A 48 5.28 1.71 1.34
C ALA A 48 6.75 2.08 1.08
N ASP A 49 7.69 1.15 1.24
CA ASP A 49 9.12 1.42 1.02
C ASP A 49 9.43 1.81 -0.43
N VAL A 50 8.86 1.08 -1.40
CA VAL A 50 9.04 1.39 -2.83
C VAL A 50 8.48 2.76 -3.16
N SER A 51 7.32 3.14 -2.62
CA SER A 51 6.74 4.48 -2.85
C SER A 51 7.67 5.59 -2.36
N PHE A 52 8.24 5.44 -1.17
CA PHE A 52 9.18 6.42 -0.61
C PHE A 52 10.45 6.52 -1.46
N ARG A 53 11.02 5.38 -1.86
CA ARG A 53 12.23 5.34 -2.69
C ARG A 53 12.03 5.93 -4.08
N ILE A 54 10.86 5.74 -4.68
CA ILE A 54 10.50 6.40 -5.94
C ILE A 54 10.46 7.91 -5.74
N ALA A 55 9.84 8.38 -4.64
CA ALA A 55 9.77 9.81 -4.33
C ALA A 55 11.18 10.42 -4.18
N GLU A 56 12.06 9.79 -3.39
CA GLU A 56 13.44 10.24 -3.22
C GLU A 56 14.23 10.25 -4.53
N LYS A 57 14.17 9.16 -5.29
CA LYS A 57 14.93 9.01 -6.54
C LYS A 57 14.52 10.05 -7.59
N LEU A 58 13.24 10.41 -7.63
CA LEU A 58 12.69 11.37 -8.57
C LEU A 58 12.66 12.81 -8.02
N GLY A 59 13.04 13.02 -6.75
CA GLY A 59 12.95 14.32 -6.09
C GLY A 59 11.52 14.84 -5.99
N ILE A 60 10.56 13.95 -5.77
CA ILE A 60 9.15 14.28 -5.57
C ILE A 60 8.93 14.58 -4.10
N ASP A 61 8.46 15.80 -3.84
CA ASP A 61 8.11 16.28 -2.51
C ASP A 61 6.77 15.67 -2.07
N ILE A 62 6.78 15.06 -0.89
CA ILE A 62 5.70 14.24 -0.34
C ILE A 62 5.42 14.60 1.12
N ASP A 63 4.22 14.29 1.56
CA ASP A 63 3.86 14.17 2.97
C ASP A 63 4.18 12.75 3.45
N GLU A 64 5.27 12.62 4.21
CA GLU A 64 5.81 11.33 4.63
C GLU A 64 4.83 10.55 5.50
N LYS A 65 4.05 11.27 6.33
CA LYS A 65 3.04 10.64 7.19
C LYS A 65 1.89 10.09 6.36
N ALA A 66 1.36 10.88 5.44
CA ALA A 66 0.28 10.44 4.58
C ALA A 66 0.72 9.31 3.65
N LEU A 67 1.95 9.35 3.12
CA LEU A 67 2.50 8.27 2.31
C LEU A 67 2.60 6.97 3.11
N ALA A 68 3.23 7.01 4.29
CA ALA A 68 3.38 5.83 5.14
C ALA A 68 2.02 5.23 5.52
N ARG A 69 1.10 6.06 6.02
CA ARG A 69 -0.21 5.62 6.50
C ARG A 69 -1.11 5.15 5.37
N GLY A 70 -1.18 5.90 4.28
CA GLY A 70 -1.97 5.54 3.11
C GLY A 70 -1.46 4.24 2.45
N ALA A 71 -0.14 4.08 2.30
CA ALA A 71 0.44 2.87 1.73
C ALA A 71 0.21 1.63 2.61
N MET A 72 0.40 1.73 3.93
CA MET A 72 0.17 0.59 4.83
C MET A 72 -1.31 0.17 4.90
N LEU A 73 -2.24 1.07 4.57
CA LEU A 73 -3.68 0.84 4.70
C LEU A 73 -4.40 0.60 3.37
N HIS A 74 -3.72 0.73 2.22
CA HIS A 74 -4.39 0.66 0.91
C HIS A 74 -5.12 -0.68 0.70
N ASP A 75 -4.56 -1.75 1.26
CA ASP A 75 -5.02 -3.14 1.16
C ASP A 75 -5.56 -3.70 2.48
N TYR A 76 -6.01 -2.83 3.39
CA TYR A 76 -6.52 -3.19 4.72
C TYR A 76 -7.93 -3.85 4.69
N TYR A 77 -8.16 -4.81 3.80
CA TYR A 77 -9.44 -5.49 3.61
C TYR A 77 -9.66 -6.69 4.55
N LEU A 78 -8.58 -7.25 5.12
CA LEU A 78 -8.59 -8.29 6.17
C LEU A 78 -9.26 -9.63 5.79
N TYR A 79 -8.97 -10.18 4.61
CA TYR A 79 -9.44 -11.51 4.19
C TYR A 79 -8.50 -12.13 3.13
N THR A 80 -8.54 -13.44 2.91
CA THR A 80 -7.81 -14.05 1.78
C THR A 80 -8.65 -13.96 0.50
N PHE A 81 -8.12 -13.39 -0.59
CA PHE A 81 -8.86 -13.27 -1.87
C PHE A 81 -9.47 -14.61 -2.33
N LYS A 82 -8.72 -15.72 -2.20
CA LYS A 82 -9.15 -17.08 -2.58
C LYS A 82 -10.45 -17.53 -1.88
N GLU A 83 -10.70 -17.07 -0.66
CA GLU A 83 -11.86 -17.48 0.15
C GLU A 83 -13.14 -16.73 -0.24
N THR A 84 -13.01 -15.56 -0.88
CA THR A 84 -14.15 -14.69 -1.21
C THR A 84 -15.01 -15.19 -2.37
N LYS A 85 -14.50 -16.14 -3.17
CA LYS A 85 -15.11 -16.61 -4.44
C LYS A 85 -15.38 -15.46 -5.45
N MET A 86 -14.79 -14.29 -5.25
CA MET A 86 -14.93 -13.16 -6.16
C MET A 86 -14.05 -13.36 -7.40
N SER A 87 -14.48 -12.82 -8.54
CA SER A 87 -13.58 -12.72 -9.69
C SER A 87 -12.47 -11.71 -9.41
N PRO A 88 -11.27 -11.84 -10.01
CA PRO A 88 -10.18 -10.87 -9.86
C PRO A 88 -10.62 -9.43 -10.16
N TYR A 89 -11.42 -9.24 -11.21
CA TYR A 89 -11.98 -7.94 -11.57
C TYR A 89 -12.89 -7.38 -10.47
N ARG A 90 -13.82 -8.20 -9.94
CA ARG A 90 -14.72 -7.77 -8.87
C ARG A 90 -13.97 -7.40 -7.59
N HIS A 91 -12.96 -8.20 -7.24
CA HIS A 91 -12.12 -7.89 -6.09
C HIS A 91 -11.34 -6.60 -6.30
N GLY A 92 -10.73 -6.41 -7.48
CA GLY A 92 -9.96 -5.21 -7.82
C GLY A 92 -10.76 -3.91 -7.76
N ILE A 93 -12.05 -3.93 -8.08
CA ILE A 93 -12.90 -2.72 -7.98
C ILE A 93 -13.44 -2.45 -6.57
N SER A 94 -13.54 -3.46 -5.70
CA SER A 94 -14.27 -3.33 -4.43
C SER A 94 -13.39 -3.38 -3.18
N HIS A 95 -12.19 -3.97 -3.24
CA HIS A 95 -11.31 -3.98 -2.07
C HIS A 95 -10.83 -2.58 -1.66
N PRO A 96 -10.65 -1.57 -2.54
CA PRO A 96 -10.29 -0.22 -2.09
C PRO A 96 -11.34 0.37 -1.15
N GLU A 97 -12.63 0.15 -1.44
CA GLU A 97 -13.73 0.59 -0.57
C GLU A 97 -13.79 -0.23 0.74
N THR A 98 -13.48 -1.52 0.67
CA THR A 98 -13.43 -2.38 1.86
C THR A 98 -12.28 -1.98 2.78
N ALA A 99 -11.10 -1.75 2.23
CA ALA A 99 -9.91 -1.26 2.93
C ALA A 99 -10.19 0.10 3.56
N LEU A 100 -10.75 1.04 2.81
CA LEU A 100 -11.12 2.36 3.31
C LEU A 100 -12.12 2.27 4.48
N LYS A 101 -13.17 1.45 4.34
CA LYS A 101 -14.16 1.24 5.39
C LYS A 101 -13.54 0.66 6.66
N ASN A 102 -12.65 -0.32 6.54
CA ASN A 102 -11.98 -0.93 7.69
C ASN A 102 -11.00 0.05 8.34
N ALA A 103 -10.21 0.77 7.55
CA ALA A 103 -9.25 1.74 8.03
C ALA A 103 -9.95 2.90 8.76
N SER A 104 -11.07 3.40 8.20
CA SER A 104 -11.83 4.53 8.77
C SER A 104 -12.51 4.19 10.11
N LYS A 105 -12.79 2.91 10.37
CA LYS A 105 -13.34 2.47 11.68
C LYS A 105 -12.31 2.53 12.80
N ARG A 106 -11.02 2.43 12.46
CA ARG A 106 -9.93 2.25 13.43
C ARG A 106 -9.00 3.45 13.51
N HIS A 107 -8.84 4.17 12.41
CA HIS A 107 -7.94 5.30 12.28
C HIS A 107 -8.71 6.52 11.82
N ARG A 108 -8.36 7.68 12.38
CA ARG A 108 -8.80 8.97 11.85
C ARG A 108 -7.97 9.27 10.61
N LEU A 109 -8.58 9.09 9.44
CA LEU A 109 -7.91 9.31 8.15
C LEU A 109 -8.01 10.76 7.71
N THR A 110 -6.94 11.27 7.09
CA THR A 110 -6.98 12.53 6.35
C THR A 110 -7.63 12.33 4.97
N GLU A 111 -8.00 13.43 4.30
CA GLU A 111 -8.50 13.38 2.92
C GLU A 111 -7.46 12.78 1.97
N LYS A 112 -6.18 13.08 2.20
CA LYS A 112 -5.06 12.56 1.41
C LYS A 112 -4.89 11.05 1.61
N GLU A 113 -4.88 10.57 2.85
CA GLU A 113 -4.85 9.13 3.17
C GLU A 113 -6.05 8.40 2.58
N THR A 114 -7.24 9.00 2.69
CA THR A 114 -8.47 8.47 2.09
C THR A 114 -8.34 8.36 0.58
N ASN A 115 -7.77 9.37 -0.10
CA ASN A 115 -7.55 9.32 -1.53
C ASN A 115 -6.53 8.24 -1.92
N ILE A 116 -5.42 8.09 -1.19
CA ILE A 116 -4.44 7.03 -1.40
C ILE A 116 -5.13 5.66 -1.38
N ILE A 117 -5.86 5.35 -0.30
CA ILE A 117 -6.54 4.06 -0.13
C ILE A 117 -7.60 3.86 -1.22
N ARG A 118 -8.40 4.87 -1.54
CA ARG A 118 -9.51 4.69 -2.49
C ARG A 118 -9.07 4.59 -3.96
N SER A 119 -7.98 5.27 -4.31
CA SER A 119 -7.54 5.42 -5.70
C SER A 119 -6.41 4.48 -6.11
N HIS A 120 -5.84 3.70 -5.19
CA HIS A 120 -4.65 2.91 -5.50
C HIS A 120 -4.89 1.92 -6.65
N MET A 121 -6.12 1.44 -6.90
CA MET A 121 -6.44 0.57 -8.05
C MET A 121 -6.72 1.30 -9.37
N TRP A 122 -6.53 2.62 -9.45
CA TRP A 122 -6.69 3.35 -10.71
C TRP A 122 -5.70 2.81 -11.78
N PRO A 123 -6.10 2.65 -13.06
CA PRO A 123 -7.35 3.08 -13.70
C PRO A 123 -8.53 2.09 -13.57
N MET A 124 -8.37 0.96 -12.87
CA MET A 124 -9.47 0.00 -12.67
C MET A 124 -10.62 0.64 -11.89
N THR A 125 -10.32 1.42 -10.86
CA THR A 125 -11.28 2.30 -10.17
C THR A 125 -11.39 3.65 -10.88
N PHE A 126 -11.88 3.64 -12.12
CA PHE A 126 -11.88 4.81 -13.02
C PHE A 126 -12.44 6.10 -12.39
N LEU A 127 -13.49 6.01 -11.57
CA LEU A 127 -14.14 7.15 -10.91
C LEU A 127 -13.35 7.72 -9.70
N HIS A 128 -12.25 7.08 -9.32
CA HIS A 128 -11.43 7.45 -8.17
C HIS A 128 -9.98 7.65 -8.61
N PRO A 129 -9.67 8.75 -9.34
CA PRO A 129 -8.30 9.05 -9.73
C PRO A 129 -7.43 9.40 -8.51
N PRO A 130 -6.11 9.12 -8.58
CA PRO A 130 -5.17 9.62 -7.59
C PRO A 130 -5.06 11.14 -7.71
N MET A 131 -5.32 11.85 -6.62
CA MET A 131 -5.40 13.32 -6.56
C MET A 131 -4.21 13.96 -5.84
N SER A 132 -3.30 13.15 -5.29
CA SER A 132 -2.06 13.60 -4.67
C SER A 132 -0.85 12.86 -5.22
N ARG A 133 0.36 13.40 -4.99
CA ARG A 133 1.62 12.77 -5.40
C ARG A 133 1.78 11.41 -4.72
N GLU A 134 1.44 11.33 -3.44
CA GLU A 134 1.47 10.11 -2.64
C GLU A 134 0.50 9.05 -3.18
N ALA A 135 -0.72 9.45 -3.59
CA ALA A 135 -1.67 8.53 -4.19
C ALA A 135 -1.18 7.99 -5.54
N VAL A 136 -0.54 8.82 -6.37
CA VAL A 136 0.11 8.37 -7.61
C VAL A 136 1.25 7.40 -7.31
N LEU A 137 2.10 7.73 -6.33
CA LEU A 137 3.24 6.89 -5.93
C LEU A 137 2.78 5.52 -5.45
N VAL A 138 1.81 5.46 -4.54
CA VAL A 138 1.25 4.20 -4.01
C VAL A 138 0.58 3.42 -5.12
N CYS A 139 -0.21 4.09 -5.97
CA CYS A 139 -0.84 3.45 -7.12
C CYS A 139 0.19 2.76 -8.02
N LEU A 140 1.31 3.41 -8.37
CA LEU A 140 2.35 2.82 -9.21
C LEU A 140 3.15 1.73 -8.48
N ALA A 141 3.52 1.97 -7.23
CA ALA A 141 4.30 1.05 -6.41
C ALA A 141 3.55 -0.25 -6.15
N ASP A 142 2.24 -0.20 -5.95
CA ASP A 142 1.35 -1.36 -5.81
C ASP A 142 1.47 -2.31 -7.02
N LYS A 143 1.29 -1.80 -8.25
CA LYS A 143 1.41 -2.64 -9.47
C LYS A 143 2.82 -3.19 -9.61
N TYR A 144 3.83 -2.38 -9.33
CA TYR A 144 5.23 -2.81 -9.40
C TYR A 144 5.49 -3.97 -8.42
N CYS A 145 5.05 -3.83 -7.16
CA CYS A 145 5.23 -4.86 -6.15
C CYS A 145 4.44 -6.12 -6.49
N ALA A 146 3.17 -5.99 -6.88
CA ALA A 146 2.33 -7.12 -7.29
C ALA A 146 2.96 -7.92 -8.46
N VAL A 147 3.45 -7.24 -9.50
CA VAL A 147 4.13 -7.90 -10.62
C VAL A 147 5.40 -8.60 -10.14
N ASN A 148 6.23 -7.93 -9.34
CA ASN A 148 7.46 -8.51 -8.82
C ASN A 148 7.20 -9.75 -7.95
N GLU A 149 6.18 -9.70 -7.08
CA GLU A 149 5.75 -10.82 -6.23
C GLU A 149 5.19 -11.99 -7.05
N MET A 150 4.49 -11.72 -8.16
CA MET A 150 4.02 -12.75 -9.08
C MET A 150 5.15 -13.43 -9.86
N LEU A 151 6.24 -12.70 -10.17
CA LEU A 151 7.38 -13.21 -10.94
C LEU A 151 8.40 -13.95 -10.06
N LEU A 152 8.63 -13.46 -8.84
CA LEU A 152 9.53 -14.11 -7.89
C LEU A 152 8.84 -15.35 -7.31
N LYS A 153 9.23 -16.53 -7.82
CA LYS A 153 8.95 -17.79 -7.11
C LYS A 153 9.74 -17.77 -5.81
N LYS A 154 9.06 -17.96 -4.67
CA LYS A 154 9.76 -18.44 -3.47
C LYS A 154 10.33 -19.81 -3.83
N HIS A 155 11.66 -19.89 -3.98
CA HIS A 155 12.33 -21.18 -3.89
C HIS A 155 12.05 -21.66 -2.47
N ASP A 156 11.26 -22.72 -2.36
CA ASP A 156 11.01 -23.42 -1.12
C ASP A 156 12.36 -23.98 -0.65
N LEU A 157 13.03 -23.28 0.27
CA LEU A 157 14.18 -23.79 1.00
C LEU A 157 13.67 -24.66 2.16
N SER A 158 12.79 -25.62 1.83
CA SER A 158 12.37 -26.70 2.72
C SER A 158 12.94 -28.03 2.23
N GLU A 159 14.24 -28.04 1.93
CA GLU A 159 15.06 -29.25 2.07
C GLU A 159 16.24 -28.94 2.99
N LYS A 160 16.07 -29.28 4.27
CA LYS A 160 17.08 -29.90 5.14
C LYS A 160 16.46 -30.35 6.45
#